data_AF-A0A2V9AHQ5-F1
#
_entry.id   AF-A0A2V9AHQ5-F1
#
_cell.length_a   1.000
_cell.length_b   1.000
_cell.length_c   1.000
_cell.angle_alpha   90.00
_cell.angle_beta   90.00
_cell.angle_gamma   90.00
#
_symmetry.space_group_name_H-M   'P 1'
#
loop_
_entity.id
_entity.type
_entity.pdbx_description
1 polymer ?
#
loop_
_entity_poly.entity_id
_entity_poly.type
_entity_poly.pdbx_seq_one_letter_code
_entity_poly.pdbx_strand_id
1 'polypeptide(L)'
;MAASILVMASIPTARAIAGPMPGGRARSTVARASLGGRPIPSPDVKLTLRVYNYVPIDRVTLSRAEKVTDAILKDAGIEIIWMDCTPLQGQLLPCPACPSDMGTSDLVVRLLPRRMAMKLTTPNEPLGLAQQCPETEPACELTVFYFRVDELAGEEHRPELILGQVIAHEVAHVLIGPGHSEEGIMRREWSREELRRMSLGLQLGFTGEQSRRLQDAVLRRMKLPMPKSSTRTDFVGGQSRACE
;
A
#
# COMPACT_ATOMS: atom_id res chain seq x y z
N MET A 1 -16.88 21.83 -16.44
CA MET A 1 -15.44 22.00 -16.19
C MET A 1 -14.89 20.67 -15.70
N ALA A 2 -14.17 19.95 -16.55
CA ALA A 2 -13.73 18.58 -16.29
C ALA A 2 -12.51 18.59 -15.37
N ALA A 3 -12.72 18.31 -14.08
CA ALA A 3 -11.64 17.91 -13.18
C ALA A 3 -11.44 16.40 -13.33
N SER A 4 -10.49 16.03 -14.18
CA SER A 4 -10.02 14.66 -14.38
C SER A 4 -8.51 14.66 -14.29
N ILE A 5 -7.93 14.69 -13.08
CA ILE A 5 -6.53 14.31 -12.86
C ILE A 5 -6.46 13.72 -11.44
N LEU A 6 -6.20 12.42 -11.35
CA LEU A 6 -5.81 11.77 -10.10
C LEU A 6 -4.69 10.80 -10.44
N VAL A 7 -3.46 11.26 -10.26
CA VAL A 7 -2.27 10.53 -10.72
C VAL A 7 -1.54 9.99 -9.53
N MET A 8 -1.58 8.66 -9.32
CA MET A 8 -0.61 8.01 -8.44
C MET A 8 0.79 8.17 -9.04
N ALA A 9 1.75 8.67 -8.26
CA ALA A 9 3.08 9.01 -8.74
C ALA A 9 4.08 8.04 -8.10
N SER A 10 4.76 7.26 -8.94
CA SER A 10 6.02 6.62 -8.58
C SER A 10 7.15 7.45 -9.18
N ILE A 11 8.22 7.74 -8.42
CA ILE A 11 9.38 8.48 -8.92
C ILE A 11 10.44 7.48 -9.41
N PRO A 12 10.71 7.38 -10.72
CA PRO A 12 11.86 6.64 -11.24
C PRO A 12 13.12 7.53 -11.32
N THR A 13 14.29 6.93 -11.17
CA THR A 13 15.56 7.53 -11.61
C THR A 13 15.78 7.23 -13.10
N ALA A 14 16.08 8.25 -13.90
CA ALA A 14 16.17 8.19 -15.36
C ALA A 14 17.46 7.51 -15.89
N ARG A 15 17.34 6.70 -16.97
CA ARG A 15 17.98 6.93 -18.30
C ARG A 15 17.39 5.98 -19.36
N ALA A 16 17.15 6.54 -20.56
CA ALA A 16 16.47 5.96 -21.72
C ALA A 16 17.33 5.01 -22.58
N ILE A 17 16.70 4.22 -23.48
CA ILE A 17 16.81 4.27 -24.97
C ILE A 17 15.60 3.52 -25.59
N ALA A 18 15.08 4.03 -26.70
CA ALA A 18 13.92 3.54 -27.48
C ALA A 18 14.31 2.63 -28.68
N GLY A 19 13.35 1.84 -29.20
CA GLY A 19 13.36 1.29 -30.56
C GLY A 19 12.21 0.28 -30.83
N PRO A 20 11.67 0.16 -32.07
CA PRO A 20 10.23 -0.02 -32.30
C PRO A 20 9.75 -1.43 -32.75
N MET A 21 8.42 -1.60 -32.67
CA MET A 21 7.57 -2.72 -33.15
C MET A 21 7.52 -2.86 -34.68
N PRO A 22 7.05 -4.02 -35.20
CA PRO A 22 5.71 -4.02 -35.80
C PRO A 22 4.85 -5.29 -35.60
N GLY A 23 3.55 -5.06 -35.35
CA GLY A 23 2.40 -5.59 -36.10
C GLY A 23 2.16 -7.10 -36.26
N GLY A 24 1.03 -7.57 -35.72
CA GLY A 24 0.40 -8.83 -36.14
C GLY A 24 -0.89 -9.17 -35.38
N ARG A 25 -2.04 -8.93 -36.02
CA ARG A 25 -3.38 -9.34 -35.54
C ARG A 25 -3.52 -10.87 -35.54
N ALA A 26 -4.09 -11.45 -34.48
CA ALA A 26 -4.84 -12.70 -34.58
C ALA A 26 -6.05 -12.71 -33.64
N ARG A 27 -7.12 -13.33 -34.13
CA ARG A 27 -8.50 -13.24 -33.64
C ARG A 27 -8.76 -14.14 -32.44
N SER A 28 -9.69 -13.66 -31.61
CA SER A 28 -10.33 -14.30 -30.47
C SER A 28 -10.93 -15.67 -30.79
N THR A 29 -10.72 -16.63 -29.88
CA THR A 29 -11.63 -17.75 -29.63
C THR A 29 -11.88 -17.83 -28.13
N VAL A 30 -13.15 -17.69 -27.76
CA VAL A 30 -13.64 -17.73 -26.38
C VAL A 30 -13.88 -19.19 -26.02
N ALA A 31 -13.07 -19.76 -25.13
CA ALA A 31 -13.36 -21.02 -24.47
C ALA A 31 -13.73 -20.74 -23.01
N ARG A 32 -15.03 -20.81 -22.70
CA ARG A 32 -15.53 -20.88 -21.33
C ARG A 32 -15.17 -22.25 -20.76
N ALA A 33 -14.17 -22.28 -19.89
CA ALA A 33 -13.94 -23.39 -18.99
C ALA A 33 -14.19 -22.89 -17.55
N SER A 34 -15.39 -23.19 -17.05
CA SER A 34 -15.68 -23.10 -15.62
C SER A 34 -15.18 -24.39 -14.98
N LEU A 35 -14.05 -24.32 -14.29
CA LEU A 35 -13.61 -25.35 -13.36
C LEU A 35 -13.54 -24.72 -11.99
N GLY A 36 -14.48 -25.11 -11.14
CA GLY A 36 -14.42 -24.88 -9.71
C GLY A 36 -13.16 -25.50 -9.16
N GLY A 37 -12.14 -24.67 -8.95
CA GLY A 37 -10.99 -25.02 -8.15
C GLY A 37 -11.44 -25.13 -6.70
N ARG A 38 -11.24 -26.31 -6.10
CA ARG A 38 -11.13 -26.39 -4.63
C ARG A 38 -10.14 -25.32 -4.17
N PRO A 39 -10.37 -24.64 -3.02
CA PRO A 39 -9.37 -23.75 -2.46
C PRO A 39 -8.09 -24.57 -2.27
N ILE A 40 -7.09 -24.31 -3.09
CA ILE A 40 -5.73 -24.75 -2.81
C ILE A 40 -5.41 -24.11 -1.46
N PRO A 41 -4.92 -24.85 -0.45
CA PRO A 41 -4.47 -24.22 0.78
C PRO A 41 -3.41 -23.21 0.36
N SER A 42 -3.76 -21.93 0.44
CA SER A 42 -2.83 -20.85 0.20
C SER A 42 -1.64 -21.12 1.13
N PRO A 43 -0.39 -20.98 0.69
CA PRO A 43 0.67 -20.78 1.66
C PRO A 43 0.21 -19.67 2.63
N ASP A 44 0.61 -19.76 3.89
CA ASP A 44 0.25 -18.80 4.94
C ASP A 44 0.95 -17.45 4.65
N VAL A 45 0.60 -16.79 3.54
CA VAL A 45 1.24 -15.59 3.02
C VAL A 45 0.75 -14.42 3.85
N LYS A 46 1.51 -14.10 4.89
CA LYS A 46 1.20 -13.05 5.84
C LYS A 46 2.09 -11.84 5.64
N LEU A 47 1.47 -10.67 5.67
CA LEU A 47 2.15 -9.38 5.58
C LEU A 47 1.71 -8.51 6.76
N THR A 48 2.65 -7.92 7.49
CA THR A 48 2.33 -7.04 8.61
C THR A 48 2.26 -5.60 8.11
N LEU A 49 1.15 -4.90 8.35
CA LEU A 49 1.04 -3.46 8.09
C LEU A 49 1.08 -2.69 9.42
N ARG A 50 2.15 -1.92 9.61
CA ARG A 50 2.38 -1.05 10.76
C ARG A 50 1.88 0.35 10.44
N VAL A 51 0.72 0.72 11.00
CA VAL A 51 0.01 1.95 10.66
C VAL A 51 0.39 3.09 11.59
N TYR A 52 0.99 4.14 11.04
CA TYR A 52 1.28 5.40 11.72
C TYR A 52 0.28 6.47 11.24
N ASN A 53 -0.79 6.66 12.02
CA ASN A 53 -1.83 7.62 11.69
C ASN A 53 -1.50 9.02 12.23
N TYR A 54 -0.93 9.91 11.40
CA TYR A 54 -0.65 11.30 11.78
C TYR A 54 -1.84 12.24 11.56
N VAL A 55 -3.00 11.68 11.22
CA VAL A 55 -4.25 12.37 10.90
C VAL A 55 -5.28 12.01 11.97
N PRO A 56 -6.17 12.93 12.39
CA PRO A 56 -7.26 12.60 13.31
C PRO A 56 -8.39 11.82 12.59
N ILE A 57 -8.08 10.71 11.91
CA ILE A 57 -9.07 9.80 11.34
C ILE A 57 -9.68 9.02 12.52
N ASP A 58 -11.01 9.01 12.64
CA ASP A 58 -11.67 8.25 13.68
C ASP A 58 -11.48 6.73 13.46
N ARG A 59 -11.51 5.97 14.55
CA ARG A 59 -11.26 4.51 14.52
C ARG A 59 -12.24 3.75 13.62
N VAL A 60 -13.48 4.24 13.45
CA VAL A 60 -14.48 3.56 12.63
C VAL A 60 -14.14 3.71 11.15
N THR A 61 -13.79 4.92 10.73
CA THR A 61 -13.33 5.22 9.36
C THR A 61 -12.06 4.43 9.02
N LEU A 62 -11.06 4.44 9.92
CA LEU A 62 -9.82 3.70 9.70
C LEU A 62 -10.07 2.18 9.62
N SER A 63 -10.84 1.61 10.56
CA SER A 63 -11.16 0.18 10.56
C SER A 63 -11.94 -0.26 9.30
N ARG A 64 -12.76 0.63 8.72
CA ARG A 64 -13.42 0.34 7.43
C ARG A 64 -12.44 0.34 6.27
N ALA A 65 -11.47 1.25 6.24
CA ALA A 65 -10.43 1.26 5.23
C ALA A 65 -9.55 0.00 5.31
N GLU A 66 -9.16 -0.40 6.53
CA GLU A 66 -8.44 -1.65 6.80
C GLU A 66 -9.19 -2.86 6.23
N LYS A 67 -10.50 -2.98 6.50
CA LYS A 67 -11.34 -4.06 5.95
C LYS A 67 -11.40 -4.08 4.43
N VAL A 68 -11.39 -2.92 3.78
CA VAL A 68 -11.36 -2.84 2.31
C VAL A 68 -10.01 -3.32 1.79
N THR A 69 -8.91 -2.86 2.39
CA THR A 69 -7.56 -3.33 2.05
C THR A 69 -7.43 -4.85 2.26
N ASP A 70 -7.95 -5.36 3.37
CA ASP A 70 -7.97 -6.80 3.70
C ASP A 70 -8.67 -7.61 2.64
N ALA A 71 -9.87 -7.20 2.22
CA ALA A 71 -10.63 -7.92 1.21
C ALA A 71 -9.85 -8.00 -0.11
N ILE A 72 -9.25 -6.89 -0.55
CA ILE A 72 -8.50 -6.83 -1.81
C ILE A 72 -7.24 -7.70 -1.76
N LEU A 73 -6.46 -7.65 -0.68
CA LEU A 73 -5.24 -8.44 -0.53
C LEU A 73 -5.54 -9.92 -0.26
N LYS A 74 -6.64 -10.22 0.44
CA LYS A 74 -7.13 -11.59 0.64
C LYS A 74 -7.58 -12.24 -0.66
N ASP A 75 -8.22 -11.50 -1.55
CA ASP A 75 -8.54 -11.98 -2.91
C ASP A 75 -7.27 -12.26 -3.73
N ALA A 76 -6.17 -11.57 -3.44
CA ALA A 76 -4.83 -11.89 -3.95
C ALA A 76 -4.12 -13.00 -3.14
N GLY A 77 -4.78 -13.63 -2.16
CA GLY A 77 -4.24 -14.72 -1.35
C GLY A 77 -3.23 -14.30 -0.28
N ILE A 78 -3.29 -13.04 0.18
CA ILE A 78 -2.40 -12.47 1.21
C ILE A 78 -3.24 -12.09 2.42
N GLU A 79 -2.86 -12.58 3.59
CA GLU A 79 -3.46 -12.19 4.87
C GLU A 79 -2.68 -11.03 5.47
N ILE A 80 -3.40 -10.01 5.96
CA ILE A 80 -2.80 -8.83 6.58
C ILE A 80 -2.90 -8.92 8.11
N ILE A 81 -1.79 -8.63 8.76
CA ILE A 81 -1.71 -8.44 10.21
C ILE A 81 -1.58 -6.93 10.46
N TRP A 82 -2.61 -6.31 11.01
CA TRP A 82 -2.62 -4.88 11.32
C TRP A 82 -1.98 -4.60 12.67
N MET A 83 -1.11 -3.59 12.71
CA MET A 83 -0.52 -3.06 13.94
C MET A 83 -0.72 -1.54 13.98
N ASP A 84 -1.46 -1.04 14.97
CA ASP A 84 -1.61 0.39 15.23
C ASP A 84 -0.36 0.94 15.94
N CYS A 85 0.45 1.69 15.20
CA CYS A 85 1.68 2.32 15.66
C CYS A 85 1.52 3.84 15.84
N THR A 86 0.28 4.32 15.92
CA THR A 86 -0.02 5.74 16.06
C THR A 86 0.57 6.29 17.36
N PRO A 87 1.40 7.36 17.30
CA PRO A 87 1.92 7.99 18.52
C PRO A 87 0.78 8.49 19.41
N LEU A 88 0.78 8.11 20.70
CA LEU A 88 -0.18 8.61 21.68
C LEU A 88 -0.04 10.13 21.83
N GLN A 89 -1.09 10.89 21.53
CA GLN A 89 -1.12 12.34 21.75
C GLN A 89 -0.93 12.64 23.24
N GLY A 90 0.06 13.48 23.57
CA GLY A 90 0.31 13.97 24.92
C GLY A 90 1.36 13.22 25.73
N GLN A 91 1.90 12.10 25.23
CA GLN A 91 3.11 11.51 25.81
C GLN A 91 4.34 12.05 25.08
N LEU A 92 5.06 12.96 25.74
CA LEU A 92 6.46 13.29 25.45
C LEU A 92 7.39 12.12 25.82
N LEU A 93 7.03 10.89 25.47
CA LEU A 93 7.86 9.71 25.71
C LEU A 93 8.34 9.15 24.37
N PRO A 94 9.65 8.90 24.20
CA PRO A 94 10.23 8.32 23.00
C PRO A 94 10.05 6.79 22.96
N CYS A 95 8.99 6.24 23.56
CA CYS A 95 8.68 4.82 23.42
C CYS A 95 7.78 4.67 22.18
N PRO A 96 8.23 3.95 21.13
CA PRO A 96 7.40 3.71 19.96
C PRO A 96 6.16 2.91 20.39
N ALA A 97 4.98 3.27 19.87
CA ALA A 97 3.74 2.54 20.13
C ALA A 97 3.80 1.07 19.66
N CYS A 98 4.80 0.73 18.85
CA CYS A 98 5.04 -0.59 18.31
C CYS A 98 6.45 -1.08 18.64
N PRO A 99 6.68 -2.41 18.64
CA PRO A 99 8.02 -2.98 18.79
C PRO A 99 9.01 -2.39 17.78
N SER A 100 10.21 -2.06 18.23
CA SER A 100 11.27 -1.52 17.37
C SER A 100 11.78 -2.54 16.35
N ASP A 101 11.67 -3.83 16.66
CA ASP A 101 12.08 -4.91 15.76
C ASP A 101 11.05 -5.04 14.64
N MET A 102 11.52 -4.93 13.40
CA MET A 102 10.69 -5.06 12.19
C MET A 102 11.21 -6.20 11.32
N GLY A 103 10.28 -7.04 10.87
CA GLY A 103 10.56 -8.10 9.92
C GLY A 103 10.72 -7.60 8.49
N THR A 104 11.25 -8.45 7.62
CA THR A 104 11.29 -8.22 6.16
C THR A 104 9.90 -8.32 5.52
N SER A 105 8.94 -8.95 6.19
CA SER A 105 7.52 -8.99 5.81
C SER A 105 6.68 -7.88 6.46
N ASP A 106 7.31 -6.91 7.12
CA ASP A 106 6.62 -5.75 7.68
C ASP A 106 6.68 -4.61 6.69
N LEU A 107 5.56 -3.92 6.48
CA LEU A 107 5.50 -2.64 5.76
C LEU A 107 5.00 -1.55 6.71
N VAL A 108 5.55 -0.35 6.56
CA VAL A 108 5.15 0.83 7.32
C VAL A 108 4.17 1.64 6.48
N VAL A 109 2.97 1.87 7.02
CA VAL A 109 1.93 2.69 6.40
C VAL A 109 1.83 4.02 7.14
N ARG A 110 2.12 5.12 6.47
CA ARG A 110 2.02 6.47 7.06
C ARG A 110 0.84 7.22 6.48
N LEU A 111 -0.12 7.56 7.33
CA LEU A 111 -1.24 8.44 6.94
C LEU A 111 -0.85 9.87 7.29
N LEU A 112 -0.65 10.72 6.28
CA LEU A 112 -0.12 12.07 6.47
C LEU A 112 -1.19 13.17 6.30
N PRO A 113 -1.24 14.16 7.20
CA PRO A 113 -2.03 15.36 7.01
C PRO A 113 -1.36 16.35 6.03
N ARG A 114 -2.15 17.27 5.47
CA ARG A 114 -1.67 18.29 4.51
C ARG A 114 -0.40 19.01 4.96
N ARG A 115 -0.32 19.43 6.23
CA ARG A 115 0.84 20.13 6.80
C ARG A 115 2.16 19.36 6.71
N MET A 116 2.12 18.03 6.73
CA MET A 116 3.30 17.18 6.59
C MET A 116 3.60 16.91 5.13
N ALA A 117 2.55 16.72 4.32
CA ALA A 117 2.66 16.47 2.89
C ALA A 117 3.24 17.66 2.11
N MET A 118 2.95 18.91 2.52
CA MET A 118 3.51 20.11 1.87
C MET A 118 5.04 20.19 1.91
N LYS A 119 5.70 19.40 2.77
CA LYS A 119 7.17 19.30 2.81
C LYS A 119 7.73 18.38 1.72
N LEU A 120 6.86 17.64 1.02
CA LEU A 120 7.21 16.69 -0.02
C LEU A 120 6.82 17.27 -1.38
N THR A 121 7.79 17.43 -2.27
CA THR A 121 7.52 17.79 -3.66
C THR A 121 7.00 16.57 -4.40
N THR A 122 5.68 16.48 -4.60
CA THR A 122 5.05 15.37 -5.33
C THR A 122 4.53 15.85 -6.69
N PRO A 123 5.09 15.40 -7.82
CA PRO A 123 4.52 15.67 -9.13
C PRO A 123 3.09 15.12 -9.23
N ASN A 124 2.18 15.86 -9.87
CA ASN A 124 0.82 15.41 -10.21
C ASN A 124 -0.11 15.04 -9.04
N GLU A 125 0.24 15.45 -7.81
CA GLU A 125 -0.62 15.34 -6.62
C GLU A 125 -1.21 13.94 -6.34
N PRO A 126 -0.37 12.90 -6.16
CA PRO A 126 -0.85 11.55 -5.92
C PRO A 126 -1.59 11.39 -4.59
N LEU A 127 -2.46 10.38 -4.49
CA LEU A 127 -3.06 10.03 -3.20
C LEU A 127 -2.09 9.30 -2.27
N GLY A 128 -1.07 8.65 -2.81
CA GLY A 128 -0.05 7.95 -2.05
C GLY A 128 1.31 7.91 -2.74
N LEU A 129 2.29 7.37 -2.03
CA LEU A 129 3.63 7.08 -2.51
C LEU A 129 4.10 5.77 -1.89
N ALA A 130 4.61 4.88 -2.73
CA ALA A 130 5.32 3.70 -2.31
C ALA A 130 6.84 3.90 -2.44
N GLN A 131 7.58 3.68 -1.36
CA GLN A 131 9.03 3.63 -1.43
C GLN A 131 9.47 2.29 -2.01
N GLN A 132 10.23 2.34 -3.10
CA GLN A 132 10.95 1.16 -3.57
C GLN A 132 12.02 0.79 -2.53
N CYS A 133 11.96 -0.44 -2.07
CA CYS A 133 12.90 -1.00 -1.11
C CYS A 133 13.44 -2.34 -1.63
N PRO A 134 14.71 -2.64 -1.41
CA PRO A 134 15.20 -4.01 -1.50
C PRO A 134 14.40 -4.92 -0.57
N GLU A 135 14.13 -6.16 -0.98
CA GLU A 135 13.41 -7.15 -0.15
C GLU A 135 14.16 -7.47 1.17
N THR A 136 15.45 -7.17 1.23
CA THR A 136 16.32 -7.33 2.39
C THR A 136 16.23 -6.20 3.41
N GLU A 137 15.67 -5.05 3.05
CA GLU A 137 15.47 -3.97 4.00
C GLU A 137 14.32 -4.32 4.94
N PRO A 138 14.50 -4.20 6.27
CA PRO A 138 13.37 -4.26 7.17
C PRO A 138 12.44 -3.07 6.89
N ALA A 139 11.13 -3.32 6.92
CA ALA A 139 10.12 -2.27 6.99
C ALA A 139 10.12 -1.24 5.85
N CYS A 140 9.81 -1.69 4.65
CA CYS A 140 9.55 -0.79 3.54
C CYS A 140 8.37 0.14 3.82
N GLU A 141 8.46 1.39 3.36
CA GLU A 141 7.47 2.41 3.66
C GLU A 141 6.53 2.70 2.48
N LEU A 142 5.25 2.88 2.79
CA LEU A 142 4.30 3.59 1.95
C LEU A 142 3.66 4.75 2.73
N THR A 143 3.40 5.84 2.03
CA THR A 143 2.74 7.03 2.53
C THR A 143 1.42 7.23 1.81
N VAL A 144 0.34 7.48 2.55
CA VAL A 144 -0.96 7.90 2.01
C VAL A 144 -1.27 9.31 2.47
N PHE A 145 -1.58 10.18 1.52
CA PHE A 145 -1.96 11.56 1.74
C PHE A 145 -3.47 11.64 1.98
N TYR A 146 -3.90 11.35 3.21
CA TYR A 146 -5.31 11.26 3.55
C TYR A 146 -6.10 12.53 3.18
N PHE A 147 -5.51 13.72 3.30
CA PHE A 147 -6.20 14.96 2.91
C PHE A 147 -6.62 14.97 1.44
N ARG A 148 -5.84 14.36 0.52
CA ARG A 148 -6.22 14.23 -0.89
C ARG A 148 -7.29 13.17 -1.09
N VAL A 149 -7.27 12.10 -0.29
CA VAL A 149 -8.33 11.08 -0.29
C VAL A 149 -9.66 11.69 0.15
N ASP A 150 -9.62 12.50 1.21
CA ASP A 150 -10.78 13.22 1.76
C ASP A 150 -11.31 14.26 0.75
N GLU A 151 -10.42 15.06 0.15
CA GLU A 151 -10.76 16.02 -0.92
C GLU A 151 -11.34 15.32 -2.16
N LEU A 152 -10.80 14.17 -2.56
CA LEU A 152 -11.31 13.36 -3.68
C LEU A 152 -12.68 12.76 -3.37
N ALA A 153 -12.88 12.29 -2.14
CA ALA A 153 -14.15 11.71 -1.73
C ALA A 153 -15.26 12.77 -1.81
N GLY A 154 -14.96 13.98 -1.31
CA GLY A 154 -15.92 15.07 -1.22
C GLY A 154 -17.21 14.64 -0.52
N GLU A 155 -18.35 15.16 -0.97
CA GLU A 155 -19.67 14.75 -0.44
C GLU A 155 -20.26 13.53 -1.18
N GLU A 156 -19.72 13.18 -2.34
CA GLU A 156 -20.31 12.18 -3.25
C GLU A 156 -19.86 10.75 -2.95
N HIS A 157 -18.72 10.58 -2.27
CA HIS A 157 -18.06 9.29 -2.08
C HIS A 157 -17.69 9.05 -0.62
N ARG A 158 -17.29 7.81 -0.32
CA ARG A 158 -16.97 7.37 1.04
C ARG A 158 -15.44 7.33 1.22
N PRO A 159 -14.83 8.24 2.00
CA PRO A 159 -13.38 8.33 2.13
C PRO A 159 -12.77 7.04 2.70
N GLU A 160 -13.48 6.31 3.56
CA GLU A 160 -13.01 5.03 4.09
C GLU A 160 -12.83 3.96 2.98
N LEU A 161 -13.67 3.98 1.95
CA LEU A 161 -13.63 2.98 0.87
C LEU A 161 -12.52 3.31 -0.13
N ILE A 162 -12.34 4.60 -0.42
CA ILE A 162 -11.23 5.06 -1.27
C ILE A 162 -9.90 4.82 -0.55
N LEU A 163 -9.80 5.16 0.74
CA LEU A 163 -8.57 4.97 1.52
C LEU A 163 -8.09 3.52 1.48
N GLY A 164 -9.00 2.55 1.66
CA GLY A 164 -8.63 1.14 1.60
C GLY A 164 -8.10 0.69 0.22
N GLN A 165 -8.65 1.25 -0.87
CA GLN A 165 -8.15 1.02 -2.23
C GLN A 165 -6.76 1.63 -2.43
N VAL A 166 -6.53 2.85 -1.94
CA VAL A 166 -5.23 3.52 -2.02
C VAL A 166 -4.16 2.73 -1.27
N ILE A 167 -4.44 2.28 -0.03
CA ILE A 167 -3.48 1.48 0.74
C ILE A 167 -3.13 0.20 -0.02
N ALA A 168 -4.11 -0.52 -0.58
CA ALA A 168 -3.84 -1.73 -1.35
C ALA A 168 -3.01 -1.45 -2.62
N HIS A 169 -3.29 -0.35 -3.32
CA HIS A 169 -2.52 0.10 -4.48
C HIS A 169 -1.06 0.37 -4.13
N GLU A 170 -0.81 1.13 -3.06
CA GLU A 170 0.56 1.47 -2.63
C GLU A 170 1.31 0.26 -2.08
N VAL A 171 0.63 -0.64 -1.35
CA VAL A 171 1.22 -1.94 -0.93
C VAL A 171 1.71 -2.72 -2.14
N ALA A 172 0.91 -2.78 -3.21
CA ALA A 172 1.34 -3.44 -4.43
C ALA A 172 2.53 -2.75 -5.10
N HIS A 173 2.59 -1.42 -5.12
CA HIS A 173 3.78 -0.73 -5.61
C HIS A 173 5.06 -1.07 -4.84
N VAL A 174 4.97 -1.18 -3.51
CA VAL A 174 6.10 -1.62 -2.66
C VAL A 174 6.53 -3.05 -3.00
N LEU A 175 5.57 -3.95 -3.24
CA LEU A 175 5.85 -5.37 -3.43
C LEU A 175 6.29 -5.74 -4.84
N ILE A 176 5.64 -5.19 -5.87
CA ILE A 176 5.82 -5.61 -7.28
C ILE A 176 6.29 -4.51 -8.22
N GLY A 177 6.58 -3.31 -7.69
CA GLY A 177 7.19 -2.21 -8.44
C GLY A 177 6.18 -1.17 -8.95
N PRO A 178 6.67 -0.10 -9.62
CA PRO A 178 5.88 1.07 -10.02
C PRO A 178 4.95 0.84 -11.23
N GLY A 179 4.75 -0.41 -11.63
CA GLY A 179 3.97 -0.75 -12.82
C GLY A 179 2.48 -0.48 -12.60
N HIS A 180 1.89 0.30 -13.50
CA HIS A 180 0.44 0.45 -13.58
C HIS A 180 -0.17 -0.53 -14.59
N SER A 181 -1.49 -0.65 -14.55
CA SER A 181 -2.31 -1.48 -15.43
C SER A 181 -3.43 -0.66 -16.07
N GLU A 182 -3.92 -1.09 -17.22
CA GLU A 182 -5.13 -0.52 -17.85
C GLU A 182 -6.41 -0.98 -17.16
N GLU A 183 -6.33 -1.92 -16.21
CA GLU A 183 -7.46 -2.48 -15.48
C GLU A 183 -7.12 -2.81 -14.01
N GLY A 184 -8.17 -2.97 -13.20
CA GLY A 184 -8.05 -3.34 -11.80
C GLY A 184 -7.62 -2.19 -10.89
N ILE A 185 -7.14 -2.53 -9.70
CA ILE A 185 -6.75 -1.52 -8.71
C ILE A 185 -5.45 -0.78 -9.07
N MET A 186 -4.55 -1.42 -9.83
CA MET A 186 -3.26 -0.86 -10.24
C MET A 186 -3.35 0.15 -11.38
N ARG A 187 -4.52 0.73 -11.65
CA ARG A 187 -4.65 1.80 -12.62
C ARG A 187 -3.92 3.05 -12.16
N ARG A 188 -3.30 3.75 -13.11
CA ARG A 188 -2.64 5.04 -12.85
C ARG A 188 -3.65 6.11 -12.42
N GLU A 189 -4.84 6.06 -12.98
CA GLU A 189 -5.94 6.99 -12.72
C GLU A 189 -7.25 6.20 -12.59
N TRP A 190 -8.06 6.57 -11.59
CA TRP A 190 -9.43 6.07 -11.45
C TRP A 190 -10.42 7.09 -12.00
N SER A 191 -11.25 6.63 -12.91
CA SER A 191 -12.38 7.39 -13.47
C SER A 191 -13.47 7.63 -12.42
N ARG A 192 -14.36 8.59 -12.68
CA ARG A 192 -15.55 8.82 -11.83
C ARG A 192 -16.39 7.57 -11.66
N GLU A 193 -16.51 6.76 -12.71
CA GLU A 193 -17.26 5.50 -12.62
C GLU A 193 -16.57 4.50 -11.69
N GLU A 194 -15.25 4.43 -11.72
CA GLU A 194 -14.49 3.59 -10.79
C GLU A 194 -14.61 4.07 -9.34
N LEU A 195 -14.52 5.38 -9.10
CA LEU A 195 -14.74 5.96 -7.76
C LEU A 195 -16.16 5.71 -7.24
N ARG A 196 -17.16 5.81 -8.13
CA ARG A 196 -18.55 5.48 -7.82
C ARG A 196 -18.69 4.00 -7.46
N ARG A 197 -18.10 3.10 -8.25
CA ARG A 197 -18.10 1.66 -7.98
C ARG A 197 -17.44 1.34 -6.63
N MET A 198 -16.27 1.91 -6.35
CA MET A 198 -15.59 1.76 -5.06
C MET A 198 -16.48 2.23 -3.90
N SER A 199 -17.18 3.35 -4.08
CA SER A 199 -18.07 3.92 -3.06
C SER A 199 -19.34 3.10 -2.83
N LEU A 200 -19.73 2.27 -3.80
CA LEU A 200 -20.79 1.26 -3.66
C LEU A 200 -20.26 -0.06 -3.08
N GLY A 201 -18.99 -0.14 -2.69
CA GLY A 201 -18.36 -1.35 -2.18
C GLY A 201 -17.94 -2.35 -3.27
N LEU A 202 -18.03 -1.97 -4.55
CA LEU A 202 -17.55 -2.78 -5.67
C LEU A 202 -16.04 -2.56 -5.84
N GLN A 203 -15.27 -3.34 -5.09
CA GLN A 203 -13.82 -3.23 -5.05
C GLN A 203 -13.18 -3.55 -6.41
N LEU A 204 -12.14 -2.79 -6.77
CA LEU A 204 -11.26 -3.17 -7.87
C LEU A 204 -10.25 -4.19 -7.32
N GLY A 205 -10.14 -5.35 -7.99
CA GLY A 205 -9.17 -6.38 -7.63
C GLY A 205 -7.84 -6.25 -8.37
N PHE A 206 -6.88 -7.04 -7.95
CA PHE A 206 -5.67 -7.33 -8.72
C PHE A 206 -5.96 -8.31 -9.85
N THR A 207 -5.22 -8.22 -10.96
CA THR A 207 -5.26 -9.26 -12.00
C THR A 207 -4.62 -10.55 -11.48
N GLY A 208 -4.93 -11.70 -12.08
CA GLY A 208 -4.32 -12.98 -11.67
C GLY A 208 -2.79 -12.99 -11.78
N GLU A 209 -2.21 -12.20 -12.69
CA GLU A 209 -0.76 -12.02 -12.77
C GLU A 209 -0.23 -11.15 -11.62
N GLN A 210 -0.91 -10.05 -11.29
CA GLN A 210 -0.56 -9.21 -10.15
C GLN A 210 -0.64 -10.00 -8.83
N SER A 211 -1.71 -10.76 -8.61
CA SER A 211 -1.87 -11.58 -7.41
C SER A 211 -0.74 -12.59 -7.23
N ARG A 212 -0.32 -13.29 -8.30
CA ARG A 212 0.83 -14.20 -8.25
C ARG A 212 2.13 -13.49 -7.90
N ARG A 213 2.40 -12.36 -8.55
CA ARG A 213 3.61 -11.56 -8.29
C ARG A 213 3.64 -11.02 -6.85
N LEU A 214 2.49 -10.63 -6.31
CA LEU A 214 2.35 -10.17 -4.93
C LEU A 214 2.64 -11.31 -3.95
N GLN A 215 2.02 -12.48 -4.14
CA GLN A 215 2.29 -13.66 -3.31
C GLN A 215 3.77 -14.04 -3.32
N ASP A 216 4.39 -14.09 -4.51
CA ASP A 216 5.81 -14.40 -4.64
C ASP A 216 6.69 -13.38 -3.92
N ALA A 217 6.34 -12.08 -3.99
CA ALA A 217 7.07 -11.00 -3.33
C ALA A 217 6.97 -11.07 -1.80
N VAL A 218 5.83 -11.47 -1.24
CA VAL A 218 5.67 -11.66 0.21
C VAL A 218 6.38 -12.94 0.65
N LEU A 219 6.24 -14.05 -0.09
CA LEU A 219 6.92 -15.30 0.20
C LEU A 219 8.44 -15.17 0.21
N ARG A 220 9.03 -14.37 -0.68
CA ARG A 220 10.47 -14.08 -0.65
C ARG A 220 10.87 -13.34 0.62
N ARG A 221 10.13 -12.30 1.00
CA ARG A 221 10.34 -11.54 2.23
C ARG A 221 10.25 -12.41 3.49
N MET A 222 9.24 -13.29 3.57
CA MET A 222 9.04 -14.20 4.72
C MET A 222 10.18 -15.21 4.91
N LYS A 223 10.88 -15.58 3.84
CA LYS A 223 12.02 -16.52 3.91
C LYS A 223 13.32 -15.87 4.37
N LEU A 224 13.37 -14.54 4.41
CA LEU A 224 14.56 -13.83 4.85
C LEU A 224 14.66 -13.86 6.38
N PRO A 225 15.85 -14.10 6.94
CA PRO A 225 16.05 -14.03 8.38
C PRO A 225 15.79 -12.60 8.86
N MET A 226 15.17 -12.46 10.03
CA MET A 226 15.01 -11.13 10.64
C MET A 226 16.38 -10.47 10.77
N PRO A 227 16.52 -9.21 10.30
CA PRO A 227 17.76 -8.49 10.50
C PRO A 227 18.00 -8.35 12.00
N LYS A 228 19.20 -8.75 12.45
CA LYS A 228 19.60 -8.53 13.84
C LYS A 228 19.57 -7.02 14.08
N SER A 229 18.81 -6.57 15.09
CA SER A 229 18.84 -5.17 15.53
C SER A 229 20.29 -4.77 15.71
N SER A 230 20.79 -3.78 14.96
CA SER A 230 22.13 -3.28 15.21
C SER A 230 22.12 -2.65 16.60
N THR A 231 22.76 -3.32 17.54
CA THR A 231 23.12 -2.72 18.81
C THR A 231 23.88 -1.44 18.47
N ARG A 232 23.28 -0.29 18.77
CA ARG A 232 23.96 1.01 18.66
C ARG A 232 25.11 0.99 19.67
N THR A 233 26.29 0.57 19.22
CA THR A 233 27.55 0.74 19.95
C THR A 233 27.86 2.24 19.99
N ASP A 234 28.04 2.73 21.21
CA ASP A 234 28.78 3.92 21.62
C ASP A 234 28.28 5.30 21.15
N PHE A 235 27.35 5.85 21.93
CA PHE A 235 27.43 7.27 22.31
C PHE A 235 27.35 7.38 23.83
N VAL A 236 28.47 7.78 24.43
CA VAL A 236 28.63 8.02 25.85
C VAL A 236 27.75 9.20 26.28
N GLY A 237 26.91 8.97 27.30
CA GLY A 237 26.31 10.02 28.12
C GLY A 237 24.87 10.40 27.78
N GLY A 238 23.91 9.72 28.39
CA GLY A 238 22.51 10.15 28.41
C GLY A 238 21.58 9.03 28.85
N GLN A 239 21.07 9.12 30.07
CA GLN A 239 20.24 8.15 30.76
C GLN A 239 19.23 7.43 29.85
N SER A 240 19.46 6.13 29.65
CA SER A 240 18.45 5.20 29.14
C SER A 240 17.41 4.99 30.25
N ARG A 241 16.22 5.59 30.10
CA ARG A 241 15.05 5.16 30.87
C ARG A 241 14.39 4.05 30.06
N ALA A 242 14.59 2.81 30.50
CA ALA A 242 13.86 1.66 30.00
C ALA A 242 12.37 1.82 30.37
N CYS A 243 11.50 1.50 29.42
CA CYS A 243 10.06 1.40 29.66
C CYS A 243 9.82 0.07 30.41
N GLU A 244 9.37 0.14 31.68
CA GLU A 244 8.85 -0.98 32.50
C GLU A 244 7.39 -1.29 32.15
#